data_AF-A0A1B4LHU3-F1
#
_entry.id   AF-A0A1B4LHU3-F1
#
_cell.length_a   1.000
_cell.length_b   1.000
_cell.length_c   1.000
_cell.angle_alpha   90.00
_cell.angle_beta   90.00
_cell.angle_gamma   90.00
#
_symmetry.space_group_name_H-M   'P 1'
#
loop_
_entity.id
_entity.type
_entity.pdbx_description
1 polymer ?
#
loop_
_entity_poly.entity_id
_entity_poly.type
_entity_poly.pdbx_seq_one_letter_code
_entity_poly.pdbx_strand_id
1 'polypeptide(L)'
;MNDNGVQQANYNNDGATGVNALAAGVAASASGTDSLAVGHGANASANGATVIGANALGTGVGSVALGQNATASAPNSVALGSGSVASEANTVSLGSAGNERRLTNVAPGVNPTDGVNMSQLNSVRNDIGSVARKAYSGVAGAVALTMIPDVDLGKSFMIGIGSGSYQGYAAAAIGFTARLTDNLKLRGGASLSGSGTTFGVGIGYQW
;
A
#
# COMPACT_ATOMS: atom_id res chain seq x y z
N MET A 1 24.79 37.60 -15.17
CA MET A 1 23.34 37.29 -15.15
C MET A 1 22.66 38.14 -16.21
N ASN A 2 21.54 37.71 -16.80
CA ASN A 2 20.69 38.60 -17.59
C ASN A 2 19.51 39.04 -16.71
N ASP A 3 19.46 40.32 -16.35
CA ASP A 3 18.47 40.96 -15.48
C ASP A 3 17.56 41.92 -16.24
N ASN A 4 17.47 41.76 -17.57
CA ASN A 4 16.67 42.59 -18.47
C ASN A 4 17.08 44.09 -18.43
N GLY A 5 18.35 44.36 -18.13
CA GLY A 5 18.93 45.72 -18.18
C GLY A 5 18.74 46.54 -16.92
N VAL A 6 18.15 45.97 -15.86
CA VAL A 6 18.02 46.60 -14.54
C VAL A 6 18.76 45.75 -13.53
N GLN A 7 19.79 46.33 -12.92
CA GLN A 7 20.60 45.67 -11.90
C GLN A 7 19.74 45.16 -10.74
N GLN A 8 19.74 43.85 -10.53
CA GLN A 8 19.05 43.17 -9.42
C GLN A 8 20.07 42.55 -8.43
N ALA A 9 19.58 41.90 -7.37
CA ALA A 9 20.43 41.21 -6.40
C ALA A 9 21.28 40.10 -7.04
N ASN A 10 22.42 39.77 -6.43
CA ASN A 10 23.42 38.83 -6.96
C ASN A 10 24.00 39.24 -8.33
N TYR A 11 23.95 40.54 -8.70
CA TYR A 11 24.52 41.05 -9.95
C TYR A 11 26.05 40.92 -9.99
N ASN A 12 26.70 41.18 -8.84
CA ASN A 12 28.15 41.03 -8.67
C ASN A 12 28.56 39.61 -8.26
N ASN A 13 27.64 38.63 -8.36
CA ASN A 13 27.85 37.27 -7.87
C ASN A 13 28.14 37.19 -6.34
N ASP A 14 27.55 38.12 -5.58
CA ASP A 14 27.69 38.31 -4.12
C ASP A 14 26.62 37.57 -3.29
N GLY A 15 25.73 36.82 -3.94
CA GLY A 15 24.69 36.01 -3.29
C GLY A 15 25.21 34.78 -2.56
N ALA A 16 26.46 34.37 -2.82
CA ALA A 16 27.14 33.30 -2.09
C ALA A 16 27.77 33.89 -0.82
N THR A 17 26.98 33.96 0.25
CA THR A 17 27.39 34.56 1.53
C THR A 17 27.78 33.52 2.58
N GLY A 18 27.37 32.26 2.39
CA GLY A 18 27.82 31.14 3.20
C GLY A 18 29.26 30.73 2.88
N VAL A 19 29.97 30.20 3.88
CA VAL A 19 31.30 29.61 3.67
C VAL A 19 31.18 28.46 2.67
N ASN A 20 32.05 28.42 1.67
CA ASN A 20 32.05 27.44 0.57
C ASN A 20 30.75 27.38 -0.26
N ALA A 21 29.92 28.42 -0.26
CA ALA A 21 28.65 28.43 -0.97
C ALA A 21 28.79 28.77 -2.47
N LEU A 22 27.78 28.42 -3.26
CA LEU A 22 27.62 28.84 -4.66
C LEU A 22 26.22 29.40 -4.91
N ALA A 23 26.14 30.62 -5.42
CA ALA A 23 24.89 31.27 -5.82
C ALA A 23 24.95 31.73 -7.28
N ALA A 24 24.18 31.10 -8.16
CA ALA A 24 24.15 31.38 -9.59
C ALA A 24 22.72 31.65 -10.09
N GLY A 25 22.40 32.91 -10.35
CA GLY A 25 21.11 33.37 -10.87
C GLY A 25 20.81 34.79 -10.37
N VAL A 26 20.01 35.55 -11.13
CA VAL A 26 19.52 36.86 -10.66
C VAL A 26 18.79 36.66 -9.33
N ALA A 27 19.20 37.37 -8.30
CA ALA A 27 18.68 37.24 -6.93
C ALA A 27 18.84 35.84 -6.29
N ALA A 28 19.70 34.97 -6.83
CA ALA A 28 20.06 33.73 -6.14
C ALA A 28 20.81 34.04 -4.84
N SER A 29 20.49 33.33 -3.76
CA SER A 29 21.10 33.49 -2.44
C SER A 29 21.45 32.13 -1.86
N ALA A 30 22.73 31.94 -1.55
CA ALA A 30 23.27 30.77 -0.88
C ALA A 30 23.97 31.25 0.41
N SER A 31 23.20 31.32 1.50
CA SER A 31 23.66 31.86 2.79
C SER A 31 24.00 30.79 3.81
N GLY A 32 23.61 29.53 3.57
CA GLY A 32 24.06 28.40 4.37
C GLY A 32 25.53 28.04 4.10
N THR A 33 26.22 27.52 5.11
CA THR A 33 27.55 26.91 4.89
C THR A 33 27.41 25.71 3.95
N ASP A 34 28.32 25.55 3.00
CA ASP A 34 28.31 24.51 1.95
C ASP A 34 27.00 24.47 1.13
N SER A 35 26.29 25.60 0.99
CA SER A 35 25.00 25.66 0.29
C SER A 35 25.14 25.96 -1.21
N LEU A 36 24.17 25.49 -1.99
CA LEU A 36 24.08 25.69 -3.43
C LEU A 36 22.72 26.29 -3.81
N ALA A 37 22.72 27.45 -4.47
CA ALA A 37 21.51 28.08 -5.03
C ALA A 37 21.70 28.38 -6.53
N VAL A 38 20.90 27.75 -7.38
CA VAL A 38 20.96 27.95 -8.84
C VAL A 38 19.57 28.25 -9.40
N GLY A 39 19.40 29.44 -9.97
CA GLY A 39 18.14 29.91 -10.55
C GLY A 39 17.75 31.31 -10.08
N HIS A 40 16.87 31.97 -10.84
CA HIS A 40 16.34 33.28 -10.46
C HIS A 40 15.60 33.20 -9.12
N GLY A 41 16.02 33.97 -8.11
CA GLY A 41 15.41 33.96 -6.77
C GLY A 41 15.57 32.65 -5.99
N ALA A 42 16.43 31.72 -6.42
CA ALA A 42 16.71 30.49 -5.68
C ALA A 42 17.33 30.84 -4.31
N ASN A 43 16.83 30.24 -3.23
CA ASN A 43 17.26 30.56 -1.86
C ASN A 43 17.64 29.29 -1.08
N ALA A 44 18.94 29.09 -0.89
CA ALA A 44 19.53 28.06 -0.05
C ALA A 44 20.04 28.68 1.26
N SER A 45 19.17 28.81 2.25
CA SER A 45 19.48 29.53 3.50
C SER A 45 19.98 28.64 4.62
N ALA A 46 19.80 27.32 4.53
CA ALA A 46 20.28 26.36 5.52
C ALA A 46 21.61 25.71 5.11
N ASN A 47 22.38 25.27 6.12
CA ASN A 47 23.66 24.60 5.91
C ASN A 47 23.47 23.30 5.10
N GLY A 48 24.31 23.10 4.09
CA GLY A 48 24.27 21.95 3.18
C GLY A 48 23.05 21.89 2.26
N ALA A 49 22.23 22.95 2.20
CA ALA A 49 21.06 22.96 1.32
C ALA A 49 21.45 23.06 -0.16
N THR A 50 20.81 22.25 -1.00
CA THR A 50 20.95 22.29 -2.47
C THR A 50 19.64 22.73 -3.11
N VAL A 51 19.65 23.86 -3.81
CA VAL A 51 18.45 24.49 -4.33
C VAL A 51 18.66 24.83 -5.80
N ILE A 52 17.90 24.19 -6.69
CA ILE A 52 18.01 24.36 -8.13
C ILE A 52 16.61 24.59 -8.71
N GLY A 53 16.37 25.78 -9.24
CA GLY A 53 15.08 26.18 -9.82
C GLY A 53 14.71 27.61 -9.47
N ALA A 54 13.96 28.28 -10.34
CA ALA A 54 13.51 29.64 -10.07
C ALA A 54 12.58 29.67 -8.84
N ASN A 55 12.87 30.58 -7.90
CA ASN A 55 12.15 30.75 -6.64
C ASN A 55 12.06 29.47 -5.78
N ALA A 56 12.96 28.51 -5.98
CA ALA A 56 13.06 27.34 -5.12
C ALA A 56 13.63 27.73 -3.74
N LEU A 57 13.24 27.00 -2.70
CA LEU A 57 13.58 27.30 -1.31
C LEU A 57 14.10 26.06 -0.58
N GLY A 58 15.33 26.14 -0.06
CA GLY A 58 15.94 25.16 0.83
C GLY A 58 16.26 25.79 2.18
N THR A 59 15.35 25.64 3.14
CA THR A 59 15.47 26.19 4.51
C THR A 59 15.70 25.10 5.56
N GLY A 60 15.63 23.82 5.18
CA GLY A 60 16.02 22.70 6.03
C GLY A 60 17.52 22.39 5.94
N VAL A 61 18.15 22.05 7.06
CA VAL A 61 19.56 21.62 7.07
C VAL A 61 19.72 20.36 6.21
N GLY A 62 20.67 20.38 5.27
CA GLY A 62 20.91 19.28 4.33
C GLY A 62 19.75 19.03 3.36
N SER A 63 18.83 19.98 3.17
CA SER A 63 17.68 19.78 2.31
C SER A 63 18.01 19.95 0.82
N VAL A 64 17.20 19.35 -0.05
CA VAL A 64 17.33 19.45 -1.50
C VAL A 64 16.01 19.93 -2.09
N ALA A 65 15.99 21.07 -2.77
CA ALA A 65 14.85 21.57 -3.52
C ALA A 65 15.20 21.66 -5.01
N LEU A 66 14.62 20.77 -5.83
CA LEU A 66 14.88 20.69 -7.26
C LEU A 66 13.60 20.94 -8.05
N GLY A 67 13.47 22.13 -8.63
CA GLY A 67 12.35 22.55 -9.46
C GLY A 67 11.89 23.97 -9.15
N GLN A 68 11.25 24.61 -10.13
CA GLN A 68 10.68 25.95 -9.95
C GLN A 68 9.65 25.94 -8.80
N ASN A 69 9.74 26.89 -7.85
CA ASN A 69 8.91 26.95 -6.63
C ASN A 69 9.00 25.69 -5.73
N ALA A 70 9.97 24.79 -5.91
CA ALA A 70 10.14 23.64 -4.99
C ALA A 70 10.56 24.15 -3.60
N THR A 71 9.99 23.59 -2.54
CA THR A 71 10.27 24.00 -1.15
C THR A 71 10.65 22.80 -0.30
N ALA A 72 11.91 22.73 0.14
CA ALA A 72 12.41 21.73 1.08
C ALA A 72 12.76 22.40 2.42
N SER A 73 11.76 22.44 3.32
CA SER A 73 11.81 23.18 4.57
C SER A 73 12.17 22.34 5.80
N ALA A 74 12.12 21.01 5.69
CA ALA A 74 12.49 20.11 6.77
C ALA A 74 13.97 19.64 6.67
N PRO A 75 14.60 19.28 7.80
CA PRO A 75 15.96 18.73 7.80
C PRO A 75 16.04 17.43 7.00
N ASN A 76 17.11 17.27 6.21
CA ASN A 76 17.39 16.08 5.41
C ASN A 76 16.20 15.67 4.51
N SER A 77 15.45 16.65 3.97
CA SER A 77 14.32 16.40 3.09
C SER A 77 14.62 16.77 1.64
N VAL A 78 13.91 16.13 0.70
CA VAL A 78 14.05 16.37 -0.74
C VAL A 78 12.69 16.75 -1.33
N ALA A 79 12.56 17.96 -1.86
CA ALA A 79 11.43 18.36 -2.70
C ALA A 79 11.82 18.25 -4.18
N LEU A 80 11.24 17.28 -4.88
CA LEU A 80 11.58 16.95 -6.27
C LEU A 80 10.44 17.29 -7.22
N GLY A 81 10.67 18.24 -8.13
CA GLY A 81 9.72 18.73 -9.11
C GLY A 81 9.20 20.14 -8.79
N SER A 82 8.68 20.83 -9.81
CA SER A 82 8.14 22.18 -9.66
C SER A 82 6.95 22.20 -8.67
N GLY A 83 6.95 23.14 -7.73
CA GLY A 83 5.91 23.27 -6.70
C GLY A 83 5.85 22.11 -5.70
N SER A 84 6.83 21.20 -5.67
CA SER A 84 6.90 20.15 -4.65
C SER A 84 7.23 20.74 -3.29
N VAL A 85 6.66 20.15 -2.22
CA VAL A 85 6.86 20.59 -0.85
C VAL A 85 7.30 19.41 0.01
N ALA A 86 8.45 19.53 0.66
CA ALA A 86 9.01 18.55 1.59
C ALA A 86 9.16 19.16 2.99
N SER A 87 8.08 19.09 3.76
CA SER A 87 7.94 19.66 5.12
C SER A 87 8.16 18.63 6.25
N GLU A 88 8.53 17.40 5.91
CA GLU A 88 8.83 16.33 6.86
C GLU A 88 10.30 15.90 6.76
N ALA A 89 10.94 15.68 7.91
CA ALA A 89 12.36 15.34 7.95
C ALA A 89 12.62 13.93 7.39
N ASN A 90 13.75 13.71 6.71
CA ASN A 90 14.13 12.42 6.14
C ASN A 90 13.13 11.87 5.10
N THR A 91 12.54 12.75 4.27
CA THR A 91 11.57 12.36 3.25
C THR A 91 11.98 12.82 1.85
N VAL A 92 11.45 12.13 0.83
CA VAL A 92 11.45 12.61 -0.55
C VAL A 92 10.01 12.88 -0.95
N SER A 93 9.68 14.14 -1.19
CA SER A 93 8.39 14.57 -1.71
C SER A 93 8.46 14.76 -3.22
N LEU A 94 7.57 14.06 -3.94
CA LEU A 94 7.43 14.16 -5.40
C LEU A 94 6.34 15.16 -5.81
N GLY A 95 5.75 15.91 -4.88
CA GLY A 95 4.62 16.80 -5.16
C GLY A 95 4.24 17.64 -3.95
N SER A 96 2.99 18.07 -3.93
CA SER A 96 2.39 18.76 -2.79
C SER A 96 0.94 18.31 -2.63
N ALA A 97 0.29 18.66 -1.52
CA ALA A 97 -1.09 18.26 -1.27
C ALA A 97 -2.00 18.68 -2.45
N GLY A 98 -2.71 17.71 -3.03
CA GLY A 98 -3.58 17.90 -4.20
C GLY A 98 -2.84 18.02 -5.54
N ASN A 99 -1.52 17.92 -5.56
CA ASN A 99 -0.66 17.97 -6.75
C ASN A 99 0.34 16.80 -6.72
N GLU A 100 -0.15 15.61 -6.39
CA GLU A 100 0.65 14.40 -6.32
C GLU A 100 1.12 13.95 -7.71
N ARG A 101 2.29 13.32 -7.75
CA ARG A 101 2.84 12.73 -8.98
C ARG A 101 2.84 11.22 -8.89
N ARG A 102 2.68 10.58 -10.04
CA ARG A 102 2.89 9.14 -10.17
C ARG A 102 4.38 8.84 -10.27
N LEU A 103 4.85 7.87 -9.51
CA LEU A 103 6.15 7.23 -9.73
C LEU A 103 5.96 6.06 -10.70
N THR A 104 6.56 6.13 -11.89
CA THR A 104 6.39 5.14 -12.96
C THR A 104 7.69 4.40 -13.25
N ASN A 105 7.60 3.25 -13.94
CA ASN A 105 8.73 2.38 -14.29
C ASN A 105 9.48 1.81 -13.06
N VAL A 106 8.74 1.50 -12.00
CA VAL A 106 9.27 0.89 -10.78
C VAL A 106 9.34 -0.62 -10.96
N ALA A 107 10.55 -1.19 -10.93
CA ALA A 107 10.76 -2.64 -10.88
C ALA A 107 10.21 -3.24 -9.57
N PRO A 108 9.85 -4.53 -9.52
CA PRO A 108 9.42 -5.17 -8.28
C PRO A 108 10.50 -5.07 -7.20
N GLY A 109 10.11 -4.75 -5.97
CA GLY A 109 11.02 -4.73 -4.82
C GLY A 109 11.55 -6.13 -4.47
N VAL A 110 12.79 -6.20 -4.02
CA VAL A 110 13.51 -7.45 -3.68
C VAL A 110 13.89 -7.49 -2.20
N ASN A 111 14.41 -6.38 -1.66
CA ASN A 111 14.78 -6.25 -0.26
C ASN A 111 13.63 -5.72 0.60
N PRO A 112 13.67 -5.87 1.93
CA PRO A 112 12.59 -5.44 2.82
C PRO A 112 12.28 -3.93 2.80
N THR A 113 13.22 -3.09 2.36
CA THR A 113 13.07 -1.62 2.30
C THR A 113 12.84 -1.10 0.88
N ASP A 114 12.65 -1.99 -0.09
CA ASP A 114 12.36 -1.58 -1.46
C ASP A 114 10.89 -1.15 -1.61
N GLY A 115 10.63 -0.19 -2.49
CA GLY A 115 9.26 0.16 -2.86
C GLY A 115 8.56 -0.99 -3.61
N VAL A 116 7.27 -1.18 -3.33
CA VAL A 116 6.43 -2.14 -4.05
C VAL A 116 5.76 -1.49 -5.26
N ASN A 117 5.59 -2.23 -6.35
CA ASN A 117 4.85 -1.76 -7.52
C ASN A 117 3.47 -2.41 -7.66
N MET A 118 2.70 -1.98 -8.67
CA MET A 118 1.33 -2.46 -8.87
C MET A 118 1.21 -3.94 -9.24
N SER A 119 2.23 -4.56 -9.84
CA SER A 119 2.16 -5.99 -10.17
C SER A 119 2.23 -6.84 -8.89
N GLN A 120 3.10 -6.48 -7.95
CA GLN A 120 3.18 -7.14 -6.63
C GLN A 120 1.86 -6.99 -5.85
N LEU A 121 1.26 -5.79 -5.82
CA LEU A 121 -0.04 -5.57 -5.17
C LEU A 121 -1.19 -6.35 -5.86
N ASN A 122 -1.17 -6.45 -7.18
CA ASN A 122 -2.18 -7.21 -7.92
C ASN A 122 -2.10 -8.72 -7.61
N SER A 123 -0.89 -9.27 -7.45
CA SER A 123 -0.71 -10.65 -7.00
C SER A 123 -1.35 -10.88 -5.63
N VAL A 124 -1.08 -10.00 -4.67
CA VAL A 124 -1.71 -10.06 -3.33
C VAL A 124 -3.23 -9.97 -3.41
N ARG A 125 -3.78 -9.07 -4.25
CA ARG A 125 -5.24 -8.95 -4.42
C ARG A 125 -5.86 -10.24 -4.98
N ASN A 126 -5.19 -10.91 -5.92
CA ASN A 126 -5.66 -12.17 -6.49
C ASN A 126 -5.63 -13.30 -5.45
N ASP A 127 -4.57 -13.38 -4.65
CA ASP A 127 -4.45 -14.35 -3.56
C ASP A 127 -5.58 -14.16 -2.53
N ILE A 128 -5.86 -12.92 -2.13
CA ILE A 128 -6.98 -12.59 -1.23
C ILE A 128 -8.31 -13.03 -1.85
N GLY A 129 -8.52 -12.79 -3.14
CA GLY A 129 -9.71 -13.26 -3.86
C GLY A 129 -9.86 -14.78 -3.83
N SER A 130 -8.74 -15.52 -3.95
CA SER A 130 -8.71 -16.99 -3.84
C SER A 130 -9.07 -17.46 -2.42
N VAL A 131 -8.51 -16.83 -1.40
CA VAL A 131 -8.82 -17.12 0.02
C VAL A 131 -10.31 -16.88 0.30
N ALA A 132 -10.86 -15.74 -0.12
CA ALA A 132 -12.28 -15.43 0.07
C ALA A 132 -13.19 -16.48 -0.59
N ARG A 133 -12.86 -16.87 -1.83
CA ARG A 133 -13.59 -17.90 -2.58
C ARG A 133 -13.60 -19.24 -1.83
N LYS A 134 -12.44 -19.69 -1.36
CA LYS A 134 -12.31 -20.93 -0.59
C LYS A 134 -13.10 -20.87 0.72
N ALA A 135 -13.03 -19.75 1.44
CA ALA A 135 -13.75 -19.54 2.68
C ALA A 135 -15.28 -19.60 2.47
N TYR A 136 -15.82 -18.83 1.53
CA TYR A 136 -17.27 -18.82 1.27
C TYR A 136 -17.79 -20.16 0.75
N SER A 137 -17.02 -20.82 -0.11
CA SER A 137 -17.37 -22.16 -0.58
C SER A 137 -17.33 -23.19 0.56
N GLY A 138 -16.39 -23.06 1.49
CA GLY A 138 -16.31 -23.88 2.71
C GLY A 138 -17.52 -23.68 3.64
N VAL A 139 -17.96 -22.44 3.83
CA VAL A 139 -19.19 -22.13 4.59
C VAL A 139 -20.43 -22.73 3.90
N ALA A 140 -20.57 -22.55 2.58
CA ALA A 140 -21.65 -23.19 1.83
C ALA A 140 -21.62 -24.72 1.99
N GLY A 141 -20.42 -25.32 1.99
CA GLY A 141 -20.22 -26.74 2.26
C GLY A 141 -20.65 -27.17 3.66
N ALA A 142 -20.40 -26.35 4.68
CA ALA A 142 -20.87 -26.60 6.04
C ALA A 142 -22.40 -26.50 6.14
N VAL A 143 -23.02 -25.50 5.50
CA VAL A 143 -24.48 -25.37 5.41
C VAL A 143 -25.10 -26.56 4.68
N ALA A 144 -24.47 -27.05 3.61
CA ALA A 144 -24.93 -28.23 2.90
C ALA A 144 -24.92 -29.49 3.80
N LEU A 145 -23.88 -29.65 4.63
CA LEU A 145 -23.76 -30.77 5.55
C LEU A 145 -24.86 -30.77 6.62
N THR A 146 -25.32 -29.61 7.09
CA THR A 146 -26.38 -29.53 8.12
C THR A 146 -27.76 -29.89 7.58
N MET A 147 -27.99 -29.72 6.28
CA MET A 147 -29.28 -30.01 5.61
C MET A 147 -29.47 -31.48 5.22
N ILE A 148 -28.50 -32.36 5.49
CA ILE A 148 -28.68 -33.81 5.30
C ILE A 148 -29.69 -34.34 6.34
N PRO A 149 -30.77 -35.04 5.94
CA PRO A 149 -31.76 -35.60 6.85
C PRO A 149 -31.19 -36.61 7.86
N ASP A 150 -31.84 -36.76 9.01
CA ASP A 150 -31.48 -37.71 10.09
C ASP A 150 -32.29 -39.02 9.99
N VAL A 151 -31.77 -40.11 10.54
CA VAL A 151 -32.40 -41.44 10.52
C VAL A 151 -33.66 -41.49 11.40
N ASP A 152 -34.77 -41.93 10.79
CA ASP A 152 -36.07 -42.07 11.45
C ASP A 152 -36.07 -43.08 12.62
N LEU A 153 -37.08 -42.97 13.49
CA LEU A 153 -37.27 -43.89 14.61
C LEU A 153 -37.51 -45.33 14.11
N GLY A 154 -36.84 -46.30 14.73
CA GLY A 154 -36.93 -47.72 14.34
C GLY A 154 -36.14 -48.09 13.07
N LYS A 155 -35.39 -47.15 12.49
CA LYS A 155 -34.42 -47.40 11.41
C LYS A 155 -32.99 -47.26 11.93
N SER A 156 -32.07 -48.06 11.40
CA SER A 156 -30.68 -48.12 11.87
C SER A 156 -29.70 -47.28 11.04
N PHE A 157 -30.05 -46.92 9.80
CA PHE A 157 -29.14 -46.25 8.88
C PHE A 157 -29.87 -45.37 7.86
N MET A 158 -29.25 -44.25 7.49
CA MET A 158 -29.70 -43.34 6.44
C MET A 158 -28.49 -42.80 5.66
N ILE A 159 -28.64 -42.66 4.35
CA ILE A 159 -27.78 -41.84 3.50
C ILE A 159 -28.64 -40.69 2.97
N GLY A 160 -28.09 -39.49 2.95
CA GLY A 160 -28.79 -38.33 2.44
C GLY A 160 -27.87 -37.38 1.68
N ILE A 161 -28.50 -36.50 0.94
CA ILE A 161 -27.85 -35.39 0.26
C ILE A 161 -28.34 -34.06 0.86
N GLY A 162 -27.47 -33.07 0.87
CA GLY A 162 -27.78 -31.71 1.30
C GLY A 162 -27.22 -30.71 0.30
N SER A 163 -27.78 -29.51 0.27
CA SER A 163 -27.25 -28.39 -0.53
C SER A 163 -27.21 -27.14 0.33
N GLY A 164 -26.22 -26.30 0.09
CA GLY A 164 -26.02 -25.05 0.82
C GLY A 164 -25.54 -23.96 -0.11
N SER A 165 -25.90 -22.72 0.21
CA SER A 165 -25.35 -21.55 -0.47
C SER A 165 -24.97 -20.46 0.52
N TYR A 166 -23.94 -19.69 0.19
CA TYR A 166 -23.48 -18.54 0.97
C TYR A 166 -22.81 -17.52 0.06
N GLN A 167 -23.29 -16.27 0.06
CA GLN A 167 -22.72 -15.16 -0.72
C GLN A 167 -22.52 -15.48 -2.22
N GLY A 168 -23.46 -16.21 -2.83
CA GLY A 168 -23.39 -16.61 -4.24
C GLY A 168 -22.55 -17.86 -4.52
N TYR A 169 -21.95 -18.48 -3.50
CA TYR A 169 -21.25 -19.76 -3.61
C TYR A 169 -22.18 -20.90 -3.21
N ALA A 170 -22.18 -21.99 -3.96
CA ALA A 170 -23.00 -23.16 -3.69
C ALA A 170 -22.13 -24.40 -3.40
N ALA A 171 -22.68 -25.31 -2.61
CA ALA A 171 -22.10 -26.60 -2.31
C ALA A 171 -23.17 -27.68 -2.20
N ALA A 172 -22.79 -28.91 -2.50
CA ALA A 172 -23.59 -30.10 -2.29
C ALA A 172 -22.88 -31.02 -1.30
N ALA A 173 -23.62 -31.74 -0.48
CA ALA A 173 -23.12 -32.65 0.51
C ALA A 173 -23.75 -34.03 0.37
N ILE A 174 -22.96 -35.05 0.69
CA ILE A 174 -23.44 -36.41 0.93
C ILE A 174 -23.00 -36.82 2.33
N GLY A 175 -23.86 -37.54 3.03
CA GLY A 175 -23.52 -38.06 4.34
C GLY A 175 -24.41 -39.20 4.74
N PHE A 176 -24.06 -39.78 5.88
CA PHE A 176 -24.82 -40.84 6.49
C PHE A 176 -25.10 -40.50 7.95
N THR A 177 -26.19 -41.06 8.44
CA THR A 177 -26.47 -41.13 9.87
C THR A 177 -26.82 -42.56 10.24
N ALA A 178 -26.16 -43.08 11.27
CA ALA A 178 -26.33 -44.43 11.80
C ALA A 178 -26.81 -44.36 13.25
N ARG A 179 -27.90 -45.07 13.55
CA ARG A 179 -28.36 -45.32 14.92
C ARG A 179 -27.79 -46.67 15.35
N LEU A 180 -26.79 -46.63 16.22
CA LEU A 180 -26.05 -47.81 16.69
C LEU A 180 -26.82 -48.54 17.80
N THR A 181 -27.45 -47.78 18.70
CA THR A 181 -28.37 -48.26 19.73
C THR A 181 -29.53 -47.26 19.88
N ASP A 182 -30.51 -47.53 20.75
CA ASP A 182 -31.59 -46.58 21.05
C ASP A 182 -31.10 -45.24 21.61
N ASN A 183 -29.88 -45.25 22.16
CA ASN A 183 -29.29 -44.12 22.86
C ASN A 183 -28.09 -43.55 22.11
N LEU A 184 -27.49 -44.25 21.13
CA LEU A 184 -26.25 -43.87 20.46
C LEU A 184 -26.45 -43.62 18.95
N LYS A 185 -26.05 -42.44 18.48
CA LYS A 185 -26.07 -42.04 17.06
C LYS A 185 -24.69 -41.59 16.58
N LEU A 186 -24.37 -41.90 15.32
CA LEU A 186 -23.19 -41.44 14.59
C LEU A 186 -23.63 -40.78 13.28
N ARG A 187 -23.08 -39.61 12.96
CA ARG A 187 -23.27 -38.94 11.67
C ARG A 187 -21.92 -38.63 11.05
N GLY A 188 -21.83 -38.75 9.73
CA GLY A 188 -20.66 -38.34 8.97
C GLY A 188 -21.05 -37.83 7.60
N GLY A 189 -20.22 -36.98 7.01
CA GLY A 189 -20.47 -36.50 5.65
C GLY A 189 -19.31 -35.73 5.07
N ALA A 190 -19.38 -35.55 3.76
CA ALA A 190 -18.50 -34.68 2.99
C ALA A 190 -19.33 -33.80 2.06
N SER A 191 -18.86 -32.58 1.83
CA SER A 191 -19.43 -31.65 0.87
C SER A 191 -18.41 -31.24 -0.19
N LEU A 192 -18.90 -31.08 -1.41
CA LEU A 192 -18.16 -30.55 -2.55
C LEU A 192 -18.71 -29.16 -2.90
N SER A 193 -17.79 -28.25 -3.18
CA SER A 193 -18.07 -26.89 -3.62
C SER A 193 -17.14 -26.53 -4.77
N GLY A 194 -17.40 -25.40 -5.44
CA GLY A 194 -16.56 -24.93 -6.55
C GLY A 194 -15.09 -24.62 -6.18
N SER A 195 -14.73 -24.63 -4.89
CA SER A 195 -13.38 -24.28 -4.42
C SER A 195 -12.71 -25.32 -3.52
N GLY A 196 -13.37 -26.47 -3.27
CA GLY A 196 -12.82 -27.53 -2.43
C GLY A 196 -13.87 -28.41 -1.77
N THR A 197 -13.39 -29.29 -0.88
CA THR A 197 -14.20 -30.29 -0.16
C THR A 197 -14.11 -30.03 1.35
N THR A 198 -15.23 -30.16 2.06
CA THR A 198 -15.29 -30.13 3.52
C THR A 198 -15.80 -31.48 4.02
N PHE A 199 -15.35 -31.95 5.19
CA PHE A 199 -15.87 -33.17 5.81
C PHE A 199 -16.16 -32.93 7.30
N GLY A 200 -17.05 -33.74 7.86
CA GLY A 200 -17.40 -33.68 9.28
C GLY A 200 -17.91 -35.02 9.79
N VAL A 201 -17.67 -35.28 11.07
CA VAL A 201 -18.19 -36.45 11.79
C VAL A 201 -18.68 -35.99 13.16
N GLY A 202 -19.74 -36.60 13.68
CA GLY A 202 -20.29 -36.31 14.99
C GLY A 202 -20.95 -37.53 15.61
N ILE A 203 -20.88 -37.66 16.92
CA ILE A 203 -21.50 -38.73 17.70
C ILE A 203 -22.39 -38.11 18.78
N GLY A 204 -23.52 -38.74 19.08
CA GLY A 204 -24.45 -38.29 20.10
C GLY A 204 -24.97 -39.44 20.95
N TYR A 205 -25.12 -39.20 22.25
CA TYR A 205 -25.73 -40.13 23.20
C TYR A 205 -26.92 -39.44 23.91
N GLN A 206 -28.07 -40.11 24.02
CA GLN A 206 -29.25 -39.62 24.77
C GLN A 206 -29.58 -40.56 25.94
N TRP A 207 -30.21 -40.06 27.00
CA TRP A 207 -30.65 -40.83 28.17
C TRP A 207 -32.09 -40.47 28.56
#